data_AF-A0A2V9VKX0-F1
#
_entry.id   AF-A0A2V9VKX0-F1
#
_cell.length_a   1.000
_cell.length_b   1.000
_cell.length_c   1.000
_cell.angle_alpha   90.00
_cell.angle_beta   90.00
_cell.angle_gamma   90.00
#
_symmetry.space_group_name_H-M   'P 1'
#
loop_
_entity.id
_entity.type
_entity.pdbx_description
1 polymer ?
#
loop_
_entity_poly.entity_id
_entity_poly.type
_entity_poly.pdbx_seq_one_letter_code
_entity_poly.pdbx_strand_id
1 'polypeptide(L)'
;RKKPLRHVIGISEDLINNTGSTARTILAHSRPEFVWTSIAQIYGLPGMPEWADWFYRQLEKHKAVIPLLGIGCHPVMVKGDKKQFLKWLGDGVKRGILPFPANAGRVEWSRESLAGIFNYSTCGKQDITTET
;
A
#
# COMPACT_ATOMS: atom_id res chain seq x y z
N ARG A 1 -3.85 33.99 5.13
CA ARG A 1 -3.24 32.73 5.66
C ARG A 1 -3.17 31.71 4.52
N LYS A 2 -1.97 31.40 3.99
CA LYS A 2 -1.74 30.40 2.94
C LYS A 2 -0.90 29.27 3.53
N LYS A 3 -1.52 28.19 3.99
CA LYS A 3 -0.87 26.97 4.51
C LYS A 3 -0.99 25.68 3.67
N PRO A 4 -1.63 25.61 2.47
CA PRO A 4 -1.72 24.33 1.76
C PRO A 4 -0.42 23.92 1.03
N LEU A 5 0.43 24.87 0.64
CA LEU A 5 1.61 24.58 -0.21
C LEU A 5 2.74 23.82 0.51
N ARG A 6 2.93 24.06 1.81
CA ARG A 6 4.03 23.42 2.57
C ARG A 6 3.77 21.94 2.82
N HIS A 7 2.51 21.54 2.93
CA HIS A 7 2.13 20.14 3.13
C HIS A 7 2.29 19.31 1.84
N VAL A 8 1.92 19.88 0.69
CA VAL A 8 2.02 19.20 -0.60
C VAL A 8 3.49 18.98 -0.99
N ILE A 9 4.36 19.97 -0.75
CA ILE A 9 5.80 19.83 -1.01
C ILE A 9 6.43 18.80 -0.05
N GLY A 10 6.05 18.79 1.22
CA GLY A 10 6.54 17.79 2.19
C GLY A 10 6.16 16.36 1.82
N ILE A 11 4.93 16.14 1.32
CA ILE A 11 4.50 14.81 0.83
C ILE A 11 5.27 14.40 -0.43
N SER A 12 5.55 15.34 -1.35
CA SER A 12 6.36 15.06 -2.54
C SER A 12 7.82 14.77 -2.18
N GLU A 13 8.39 15.49 -1.20
CA GLU A 13 9.73 15.23 -0.69
C GLU A 13 9.79 13.88 0.04
N ASP A 14 8.80 13.53 0.86
CA ASP A 14 8.71 12.20 1.49
C ASP A 14 8.46 11.07 0.46
N LEU A 15 7.80 11.37 -0.65
CA LEU A 15 7.59 10.44 -1.76
C LEU A 15 8.87 10.21 -2.57
N ILE A 16 9.66 11.26 -2.82
CA ILE A 16 10.96 11.20 -3.49
C ILE A 16 12.04 10.62 -2.56
N ASN A 17 12.00 10.98 -1.28
CA ASN A 17 12.84 10.51 -0.20
C ASN A 17 12.24 9.29 0.51
N ASN A 18 11.49 8.43 -0.20
CA ASN A 18 11.07 7.11 0.29
C ASN A 18 12.27 6.24 0.75
N THR A 19 13.49 6.72 0.49
CA THR A 19 14.80 6.18 0.87
C THR A 19 15.46 6.86 2.10
N GLY A 20 14.91 7.96 2.64
CA GLY A 20 15.58 8.84 3.60
C GLY A 20 15.07 8.84 5.06
N SER A 21 13.85 8.35 5.33
CA SER A 21 13.32 8.19 6.70
C SER A 21 12.74 6.78 6.88
N THR A 22 13.53 5.92 7.51
CA THR A 22 13.60 4.46 7.38
C THR A 22 12.41 3.63 7.88
N ALA A 23 11.22 4.22 8.05
CA ALA A 23 10.07 3.48 8.58
C ALA A 23 8.70 3.90 8.05
N ARG A 24 8.60 4.73 7.00
CA ARG A 24 7.31 5.22 6.48
C ARG A 24 7.33 5.31 4.95
N THR A 25 6.38 4.64 4.31
CA THR A 25 6.16 4.67 2.86
C THR A 25 4.74 5.15 2.58
N ILE A 26 4.59 6.17 1.75
CA ILE A 26 3.28 6.68 1.33
C ILE A 26 2.92 6.06 -0.03
N LEU A 27 1.73 5.50 -0.12
CA LEU A 27 1.18 4.82 -1.31
C LEU A 27 -0.10 5.51 -1.75
N ALA A 28 -0.36 5.54 -3.05
CA ALA A 28 -1.50 6.26 -3.64
C ALA A 28 -2.86 5.56 -3.47
N HIS A 29 -2.85 4.28 -3.09
CA HIS A 29 -4.06 3.46 -3.02
C HIS A 29 -3.96 2.42 -1.90
N SER A 30 -5.11 2.05 -1.32
CA SER A 30 -5.21 1.14 -0.16
C SER A 30 -5.44 -0.33 -0.52
N ARG A 31 -5.62 -0.68 -1.80
CA ARG A 31 -5.87 -2.07 -2.22
C ARG A 31 -4.70 -2.99 -1.83
N PRO A 32 -4.96 -4.19 -1.28
CA PRO A 32 -3.92 -5.11 -0.85
C PRO A 32 -2.87 -5.40 -1.93
N GLU A 33 -3.29 -5.58 -3.18
CA GLU A 33 -2.40 -5.90 -4.30
C GLU A 33 -1.50 -4.71 -4.63
N PHE A 34 -2.05 -3.49 -4.63
CA PHE A 34 -1.31 -2.26 -4.86
C PHE A 34 -0.29 -1.99 -3.74
N VAL A 35 -0.72 -2.19 -2.50
CA VAL A 35 0.15 -2.02 -1.33
C VAL A 35 1.29 -3.02 -1.36
N TRP A 36 0.99 -4.29 -1.61
CA TRP A 36 1.98 -5.35 -1.65
C TRP A 36 2.98 -5.19 -2.79
N THR A 37 2.51 -4.96 -4.03
CA THR A 37 3.38 -4.73 -5.19
C THR A 37 4.33 -3.56 -4.95
N SER A 38 3.81 -2.44 -4.43
CA SER A 38 4.61 -1.25 -4.12
C SER A 38 5.66 -1.54 -3.05
N ILE A 39 5.28 -2.18 -1.94
CA ILE A 39 6.21 -2.52 -0.84
C ILE A 39 7.25 -3.54 -1.31
N ALA A 40 6.86 -4.56 -2.07
CA ALA A 40 7.77 -5.55 -2.60
C ALA A 40 8.80 -4.92 -3.56
N GLN A 41 8.37 -3.99 -4.42
CA GLN A 41 9.24 -3.25 -5.32
C GLN A 41 10.19 -2.31 -4.57
N ILE A 42 9.68 -1.52 -3.62
CA ILE A 42 10.47 -0.51 -2.86
C ILE A 42 11.53 -1.19 -1.99
N TYR A 43 11.17 -2.27 -1.28
CA TYR A 43 12.07 -2.93 -0.34
C TYR A 43 12.81 -4.15 -0.93
N GLY A 44 12.51 -4.54 -2.17
CA GLY A 44 13.06 -5.73 -2.81
C GLY A 44 12.68 -7.01 -2.06
N LEU A 45 11.39 -7.17 -1.74
CA LEU A 45 10.85 -8.38 -1.11
C LEU A 45 10.51 -9.41 -2.20
N PRO A 46 10.51 -10.72 -1.88
CA PRO A 46 10.01 -11.74 -2.79
C PRO A 46 8.53 -11.47 -3.08
N GLY A 47 8.21 -11.16 -4.33
CA GLY A 47 6.90 -10.65 -4.70
C GLY A 47 6.02 -11.74 -5.31
N MET A 48 5.28 -12.44 -4.45
CA MET A 48 4.20 -13.33 -4.87
C MET A 48 2.86 -12.61 -4.70
N PRO A 49 2.04 -12.46 -5.76
CA PRO A 49 0.79 -11.68 -5.67
C PRO A 49 -0.19 -12.26 -4.64
N GLU A 50 -0.23 -13.58 -4.47
CA GLU A 50 -1.10 -14.27 -3.52
C GLU A 50 -0.84 -13.88 -2.04
N TRP A 51 0.33 -13.31 -1.75
CA TRP A 51 0.68 -12.87 -0.40
C TRP A 51 0.03 -11.54 -0.02
N ALA A 52 -0.56 -10.82 -0.98
CA ALA A 52 -1.07 -9.47 -0.81
C ALA A 52 -2.10 -9.37 0.34
N ASP A 53 -3.14 -10.19 0.32
CA ASP A 53 -4.20 -10.16 1.33
C ASP A 53 -3.68 -10.50 2.72
N TRP A 54 -2.83 -11.53 2.81
CA TRP A 54 -2.25 -11.94 4.08
C TRP A 54 -1.34 -10.86 4.65
N PHE A 55 -0.50 -10.25 3.81
CA PHE A 55 0.42 -9.18 4.21
C PHE A 55 -0.35 -7.94 4.65
N TYR A 56 -1.40 -7.56 3.93
CA TYR A 56 -2.25 -6.43 4.29
C TYR A 56 -2.91 -6.64 5.66
N ARG A 57 -3.40 -7.85 5.97
CA ARG A 57 -3.90 -8.20 7.31
C ARG A 57 -2.84 -8.09 8.39
N GLN A 58 -1.57 -8.42 8.11
CA GLN A 58 -0.49 -8.17 9.07
C GLN A 58 -0.26 -6.68 9.29
N LEU A 59 -0.35 -5.86 8.25
CA LEU A 59 -0.25 -4.41 8.39
C LEU A 59 -1.36 -3.85 9.28
N GLU A 60 -2.61 -4.28 9.07
CA GLU A 60 -3.74 -3.88 9.92
C GLU A 60 -3.54 -4.33 11.37
N LYS A 61 -3.17 -5.61 11.57
CA LYS A 61 -2.93 -6.20 12.90
C LYS A 61 -1.86 -5.44 13.68
N HIS A 62 -0.81 -4.98 13.01
CA HIS A 62 0.28 -4.22 13.61
C HIS A 62 0.06 -2.70 13.60
N LYS A 63 -1.11 -2.21 13.17
CA LYS A 63 -1.41 -0.78 12.99
C LYS A 63 -0.35 -0.06 12.14
N ALA A 64 0.19 -0.81 11.18
CA ALA A 64 1.25 -0.40 10.27
C ALA A 64 0.69 0.15 8.95
N VAL A 65 -0.62 0.20 8.76
CA VAL A 65 -1.26 0.93 7.66
C VAL A 65 -2.14 2.03 8.23
N ILE A 66 -2.00 3.25 7.73
CA ILE A 66 -2.74 4.43 8.17
C ILE A 66 -3.32 5.13 6.94
N PRO A 67 -4.66 5.24 6.82
CA PRO A 67 -5.26 5.99 5.73
C PRO A 67 -4.92 7.48 5.85
N LEU A 68 -4.64 8.11 4.73
CA LEU A 68 -4.38 9.54 4.59
C LEU A 68 -5.52 10.18 3.78
N LEU A 69 -5.75 11.48 4.00
CA LEU A 69 -6.69 12.25 3.20
C LEU A 69 -6.06 12.55 1.82
N GLY A 70 -6.74 12.13 0.75
CA GLY A 70 -6.37 12.40 -0.63
C GLY A 70 -7.54 12.95 -1.43
N ILE A 71 -7.26 13.74 -2.46
CA ILE A 71 -8.26 14.22 -3.42
C ILE A 71 -8.15 13.34 -4.66
N GLY A 72 -9.21 12.58 -4.99
CA GLY A 72 -9.23 11.67 -6.14
C GLY A 72 -8.39 10.39 -5.97
N CYS A 73 -7.84 10.15 -4.77
CA CYS A 73 -7.10 8.94 -4.41
C CYS A 73 -7.38 8.55 -2.96
N HIS A 74 -7.03 7.31 -2.60
CA HIS A 74 -7.13 6.79 -1.24
C HIS A 74 -5.72 6.50 -0.70
N PRO A 75 -4.92 7.54 -0.40
CA PRO A 75 -3.54 7.34 -0.04
C PRO A 75 -3.43 6.65 1.32
N VAL A 76 -2.43 5.80 1.47
CA VAL A 76 -2.12 5.12 2.73
C VAL A 76 -0.66 5.30 3.08
N MET A 77 -0.38 5.51 4.37
CA MET A 77 0.97 5.46 4.93
C MET A 77 1.19 4.06 5.51
N VAL A 78 2.16 3.35 4.96
CA VAL A 78 2.67 2.09 5.50
C VAL A 78 3.85 2.40 6.41
N LYS A 79 3.82 1.89 7.64
CA LYS A 79 4.89 1.99 8.61
C LYS A 79 5.64 0.66 8.69
N GLY A 80 6.97 0.71 8.64
CA GLY A 80 7.82 -0.45 8.83
C GLY A 80 9.09 -0.40 8.01
N ASP A 81 10.01 -1.30 8.32
CA ASP A 81 11.26 -1.47 7.61
C ASP A 81 11.30 -2.84 6.90
N LYS A 82 12.30 -3.01 6.03
CA LYS A 82 12.53 -4.27 5.31
C LYS A 82 12.61 -5.47 6.25
N LYS A 83 13.29 -5.32 7.40
CA LYS A 83 13.55 -6.41 8.35
C LYS A 83 12.26 -6.87 9.01
N GLN A 84 11.38 -5.94 9.39
CA GLN A 84 10.08 -6.21 9.98
C GLN A 84 9.16 -6.91 8.98
N PHE A 85 9.10 -6.44 7.73
CA PHE A 85 8.30 -7.08 6.69
C PHE A 85 8.79 -8.50 6.41
N LEU A 86 10.11 -8.71 6.27
CA LEU A 86 10.69 -10.04 6.09
C LEU A 86 10.45 -10.96 7.29
N LYS A 87 10.47 -10.43 8.51
CA LYS A 87 10.16 -11.20 9.72
C LYS A 87 8.73 -11.73 9.66
N TRP A 88 7.76 -10.87 9.36
CA TRP A 88 6.37 -11.29 9.21
C TRP A 88 6.20 -12.33 8.12
N LEU A 89 6.72 -12.06 6.92
CA LEU A 89 6.65 -13.01 5.80
C LEU A 89 7.29 -14.36 6.17
N GLY A 90 8.47 -14.34 6.80
CA GLY A 90 9.15 -15.55 7.26
C GLY A 90 8.32 -16.35 8.27
N ASP A 91 7.64 -15.69 9.20
CA ASP A 91 6.73 -16.35 10.14
C ASP A 91 5.50 -16.95 9.43
N GLY A 92 4.96 -16.27 8.41
CA GLY A 92 3.85 -16.75 7.59
C GLY A 92 4.22 -18.00 6.78
N VAL A 93 5.42 -18.01 6.17
CA VAL A 93 5.95 -19.16 5.43
C VAL A 93 6.24 -20.34 6.36
N LYS A 94 6.91 -20.10 7.51
CA LYS A 94 7.21 -21.16 8.50
C LYS A 94 5.96 -21.84 9.06
N ARG A 95 4.86 -21.10 9.17
CA ARG A 95 3.55 -21.62 9.63
C ARG A 95 2.76 -22.31 8.52
N GLY A 96 3.26 -22.34 7.28
CA GLY A 96 2.56 -22.91 6.13
C GLY A 96 1.33 -22.11 5.68
N ILE A 97 1.19 -20.85 6.13
CA ILE A 97 0.05 -20.00 5.78
C ILE A 97 0.27 -19.35 4.42
N LEU A 98 1.52 -18.94 4.14
CA LEU A 98 1.91 -18.39 2.86
C LEU A 98 2.41 -19.52 1.96
N PRO A 99 1.82 -19.72 0.76
CA PRO A 99 2.33 -20.68 -0.18
C PRO A 99 3.72 -20.23 -0.64
N PHE A 100 4.69 -21.13 -0.57
CA PHE A 100 5.99 -20.94 -1.21
C PHE A 100 6.06 -21.92 -2.38
N PRO A 101 6.36 -21.45 -3.61
CA PRO A 101 6.27 -22.28 -4.78
C PRO A 101 7.29 -23.41 -4.68
N ALA A 102 6.82 -24.65 -4.85
CA ALA A 102 7.69 -25.82 -4.86
C ALA A 102 8.69 -25.78 -6.03
N ASN A 103 8.35 -25.05 -7.10
CA ASN A 103 9.13 -24.93 -8.31
C ASN A 103 9.52 -23.46 -8.53
N ALA A 104 10.78 -23.18 -8.85
CA ALA A 104 11.31 -21.84 -9.13
C ALA A 104 10.87 -21.31 -10.53
N GLY A 105 9.57 -21.34 -10.81
CA GLY A 105 8.99 -20.77 -12.03
C GLY A 105 8.91 -19.24 -11.98
N ARG A 106 8.64 -18.63 -13.13
CA ARG A 106 8.34 -17.19 -13.21
C ARG A 106 7.06 -16.91 -12.42
N VAL A 107 7.12 -15.93 -11.53
CA VAL A 107 5.91 -15.43 -10.85
C VAL A 107 5.17 -14.50 -11.82
N GLU A 108 3.94 -14.90 -12.17
CA GLU A 108 3.04 -14.08 -12.97
C GLU A 108 2.35 -13.05 -12.06
N TRP A 109 2.58 -11.78 -12.34
CA TRP A 109 1.86 -10.69 -11.69
C TRP A 109 0.63 -10.33 -12.51
N SER A 110 -0.49 -10.09 -11.85
CA SER A 110 -1.67 -9.55 -12.51
C SER A 110 -1.32 -8.22 -13.17
N ARG A 111 -1.34 -8.18 -14.51
CA ARG A 111 -1.24 -6.95 -15.28
C ARG A 111 -2.52 -6.15 -15.10
N GLU A 112 -2.63 -5.42 -14.00
CA GLU A 112 -3.71 -4.46 -13.84
C GLU A 112 -3.46 -3.24 -14.73
N SER A 113 -4.49 -2.82 -15.46
CA SER A 113 -4.48 -1.53 -16.15
C SER A 113 -4.46 -0.40 -15.13
N LEU A 114 -3.84 0.74 -15.46
CA LEU A 114 -3.93 1.96 -14.66
C LEU A 114 -5.40 2.33 -14.35
N ALA A 115 -6.31 2.08 -15.30
CA ALA A 115 -7.74 2.28 -15.08
C ALA A 115 -8.32 1.33 -14.01
N GLY A 116 -7.80 0.11 -13.87
CA GLY A 116 -8.19 -0.82 -12.80
C GLY A 116 -7.65 -0.39 -11.43
N ILE A 117 -6.45 0.18 -11.40
CA ILE A 117 -5.82 0.72 -10.18
C ILE A 117 -6.56 1.97 -9.69
N PHE A 118 -6.99 2.83 -10.61
CA PHE A 118 -7.67 4.10 -10.31
C PHE A 118 -9.18 4.06 -10.52
N ASN A 119 -9.78 2.89 -10.75
CA ASN A 119 -11.22 2.80 -10.95
C ASN A 119 -11.92 3.21 -9.66
N TYR A 120 -12.43 4.43 -9.67
CA TYR A 120 -13.19 5.02 -8.61
C TYR A 120 -14.57 4.37 -8.66
N SER A 121 -14.89 3.51 -7.69
CA SER A 121 -16.29 3.41 -7.30
C SER A 121 -16.64 4.78 -6.73
N THR A 122 -17.44 5.57 -7.44
CA THR A 122 -18.04 6.79 -6.91
C THR A 122 -18.78 6.43 -5.62
N CYS A 123 -18.14 6.63 -4.47
CA CYS A 123 -18.78 6.49 -3.18
C CYS A 123 -19.64 7.73 -2.95
N GLY A 124 -20.95 7.57 -3.15
CA GLY A 124 -22.00 8.47 -2.68
C GLY A 124 -22.17 9.76 -3.48
N LYS A 125 -23.21 9.82 -4.31
CA LYS A 125 -23.94 11.08 -4.48
C LYS A 125 -24.37 11.51 -3.07
N GLN A 126 -23.79 12.58 -2.55
CA GLN A 126 -24.48 13.31 -1.49
C GLN A 126 -25.57 14.09 -2.20
N ASP A 127 -26.80 13.57 -2.10
CA ASP A 127 -27.99 14.37 -2.38
C ASP A 127 -27.99 15.51 -1.36
N ILE A 128 -27.54 16.69 -1.79
CA ILE A 128 -27.72 17.93 -1.04
C ILE A 128 -29.19 18.31 -1.27
N THR A 129 -30.06 17.87 -0.36
CA THR A 129 -31.40 18.43 -0.22
C THR A 129 -31.25 19.91 0.14
N THR A 130 -31.56 20.78 -0.81
CA THR A 130 -31.91 22.18 -0.56
C THR A 130 -33.21 22.20 0.24
N GLU A 131 -33.11 22.38 1.55
CA GLU A 131 -34.23 22.88 2.36
C GLU A 131 -34.39 24.39 2.12
N THR A 132 -35.65 24.80 2.01
CA THR A 132 -36.13 26.11 1.59
C THR A 132 -36.30 27.04 2.79
#